data_AF-A0A974T5H8-F1
#
_entry.id   AF-A0A974T5H8-F1
#
_cell.length_a   1.000
_cell.length_b   1.000
_cell.length_c   1.000
_cell.angle_alpha   90.00
_cell.angle_beta   90.00
_cell.angle_gamma   90.00
#
_symmetry.space_group_name_H-M   'P 1'
#
loop_
_entity.id
_entity.type
_entity.pdbx_description
1 polymer ?
#
loop_
_entity_poly.entity_id
_entity_poly.type
_entity_poly.pdbx_seq_one_letter_code
_entity_poly.pdbx_strand_id
1 'polypeptide(L)'
;MRSVVVFLSLIAAAPALAHEVPMSHTAQAPAHNPLDCYCRAQGKMFAPGEKVCLKTAEGPKLAQCQMEINVMSWSITEVPCPET
;
A
#
# COMPACT_ATOMS: atom_id res chain seq x y z
N MET A 1 11.61 -50.48 48.56
CA MET A 1 11.13 -49.10 48.35
C MET A 1 12.12 -48.40 47.41
N ARG A 2 11.84 -48.33 46.10
CA ARG A 2 12.70 -47.66 45.12
C ARG A 2 12.20 -46.23 44.96
N SER A 3 12.94 -45.27 45.51
CA SER A 3 12.63 -43.85 45.37
C SER A 3 12.82 -43.40 43.92
N VAL A 4 11.79 -42.82 43.32
CA VAL A 4 11.87 -42.18 42.00
C VAL A 4 12.12 -40.69 42.25
N VAL A 5 13.29 -40.20 41.86
CA VAL A 5 13.62 -38.76 41.91
C VAL A 5 13.25 -38.15 40.56
N VAL A 6 12.21 -37.33 40.53
CA VAL A 6 11.81 -36.56 39.34
C VAL A 6 12.62 -35.29 39.31
N PHE A 7 13.59 -35.19 38.40
CA PHE A 7 14.30 -33.94 38.11
C PHE A 7 13.38 -33.04 37.27
N LEU A 8 12.84 -31.98 37.87
CA LEU A 8 12.21 -30.88 37.16
C LEU A 8 13.28 -30.12 36.36
N SER A 9 13.27 -30.28 35.05
CA SER A 9 14.08 -29.49 34.12
C SER A 9 13.53 -28.06 34.05
N LEU A 10 14.30 -27.08 34.55
CA LEU A 10 14.06 -25.67 34.27
C LEU A 10 14.35 -25.41 32.79
N ILE A 11 13.29 -25.11 32.02
CA ILE A 11 13.41 -24.58 30.67
C ILE A 11 13.84 -23.12 30.81
N ALA A 12 15.12 -22.85 30.59
CA ALA A 12 15.63 -21.48 30.49
C ALA A 12 15.01 -20.83 29.24
N ALA A 13 14.15 -19.83 29.45
CA ALA A 13 13.61 -19.01 28.38
C ALA A 13 14.76 -18.19 27.77
N ALA A 14 15.22 -18.59 26.58
CA ALA A 14 16.09 -17.74 25.77
C ALA A 14 15.28 -16.51 25.31
N PRO A 15 15.82 -15.28 25.40
CA PRO A 15 15.13 -14.13 24.85
C PRO A 15 15.09 -14.30 23.33
N ALA A 16 13.90 -14.20 22.76
CA ALA A 16 13.76 -14.02 21.31
C ALA A 16 14.39 -12.67 20.96
N LEU A 17 15.60 -12.68 20.41
CA LEU A 17 16.16 -11.48 19.79
C LEU A 17 15.30 -11.18 18.56
N ALA A 18 14.44 -10.17 18.68
CA ALA A 18 13.75 -9.58 17.56
C ALA A 18 14.80 -9.13 16.54
N HIS A 19 14.65 -9.58 15.29
CA HIS A 19 15.49 -9.08 14.20
C HIS A 19 15.16 -7.60 13.99
N GLU A 20 16.04 -6.72 14.46
CA GLU A 20 16.05 -5.33 14.02
C GLU A 20 16.46 -5.33 12.54
N VAL A 21 15.47 -5.33 11.66
CA VAL A 21 15.69 -5.18 10.21
C VAL A 21 16.37 -3.82 10.03
N PRO A 22 17.59 -3.75 9.48
CA PRO A 22 18.22 -2.48 9.18
C PRO A 22 17.30 -1.73 8.22
N MET A 23 16.90 -0.52 8.61
CA MET A 23 16.08 0.37 7.80
C MET A 23 16.85 0.68 6.51
N SER A 24 16.63 -0.14 5.49
CA SER A 24 17.09 0.12 4.13
C SER A 24 16.47 1.44 3.73
N HIS A 25 17.31 2.44 3.44
CA HIS A 25 16.88 3.70 2.86
C HIS A 25 16.38 3.41 1.44
N THR A 26 15.14 2.93 1.34
CA THR A 26 14.38 3.06 0.11
C THR A 26 14.32 4.55 -0.21
N ALA A 27 14.65 4.91 -1.45
CA ALA A 27 14.66 6.29 -1.93
C ALA A 27 13.44 7.03 -1.39
N GLN A 28 13.68 8.04 -0.55
CA GLN A 28 12.63 8.83 0.05
C GLN A 28 11.85 9.50 -1.10
N ALA A 29 10.62 9.05 -1.32
CA ALA A 29 9.70 9.82 -2.13
C ALA A 29 9.63 11.24 -1.53
N PRO A 30 9.46 12.30 -2.36
CA PRO A 30 9.31 13.65 -1.86
C PRO A 30 8.32 13.69 -0.70
N ALA A 31 8.62 14.49 0.33
CA ALA A 31 7.74 14.69 1.46
C ALA A 31 6.37 15.17 0.94
N HIS A 32 5.42 14.24 0.86
CA HIS A 32 4.04 14.54 0.55
C HIS A 32 3.39 14.92 1.86
N ASN A 33 2.65 16.02 1.88
CA ASN A 33 1.74 16.27 2.99
C ASN A 33 0.80 15.07 3.08
N PRO A 34 0.69 14.36 4.22
CA PRO A 34 -0.19 13.20 4.35
C PRO A 34 -1.67 13.56 4.09
N LEU A 35 -2.03 14.84 4.09
CA LEU A 35 -3.35 15.33 3.70
C LEU A 35 -3.54 15.44 2.18
N ASP A 36 -2.46 15.51 1.39
CA ASP A 36 -2.55 15.59 -0.06
C ASP A 36 -2.80 14.19 -0.63
N CYS A 37 -4.07 13.90 -0.89
CA CYS A 37 -4.48 12.64 -1.47
C CYS A 37 -4.50 12.75 -3.01
N TYR A 38 -3.92 11.76 -3.69
CA TYR A 38 -3.80 11.72 -5.15
C TYR A 38 -4.30 10.38 -5.69
N CYS A 39 -4.76 10.37 -6.94
CA CYS A 39 -4.96 9.12 -7.68
C CYS A 39 -3.64 8.62 -8.27
N ARG A 40 -3.54 7.30 -8.48
CA ARG A 40 -2.36 6.66 -9.08
C ARG A 40 -2.76 5.91 -10.35
N ALA A 41 -2.00 6.13 -11.42
CA ALA A 41 -2.13 5.36 -12.66
C ALA A 41 -0.79 5.36 -13.41
N GLN A 42 -0.43 4.22 -14.02
CA GLN A 42 0.73 4.13 -14.92
C GLN A 42 2.05 4.63 -14.29
N GLY A 43 2.22 4.40 -12.98
CA GLY A 43 3.40 4.84 -12.23
C GLY A 43 3.45 6.35 -11.92
N LYS A 44 2.38 7.10 -12.19
CA LYS A 44 2.28 8.54 -11.94
C LYS A 44 1.21 8.87 -10.90
N MET A 45 1.37 10.04 -10.27
CA MET A 45 0.41 10.65 -9.34
C MET A 45 -0.42 11.67 -10.09
N PHE A 46 -1.70 11.76 -9.74
CA PHE A 46 -2.65 12.70 -10.34
C PHE A 46 -3.43 13.44 -9.25
N ALA A 47 -3.46 14.75 -9.35
CA ALA A 47 -4.21 15.63 -8.46
C ALA A 47 -5.73 15.54 -8.72
N PRO A 48 -6.57 15.93 -7.74
CA PRO A 48 -8.00 16.03 -7.95
C PRO A 48 -8.35 16.85 -9.19
N GLY A 49 -9.27 16.35 -10.01
CA GLY A 49 -9.70 16.98 -11.26
C GLY A 49 -8.90 16.59 -12.50
N GLU A 50 -7.67 16.10 -12.35
CA GLU A 50 -6.88 15.61 -13.48
C GLU A 50 -7.51 14.37 -14.11
N LYS A 51 -7.26 14.19 -15.41
CA LYS A 51 -7.85 13.11 -16.20
C LYS A 51 -6.77 12.25 -16.85
N VAL A 52 -7.05 10.96 -16.93
CA VAL A 52 -6.19 9.99 -17.59
C VAL A 52 -7.02 8.93 -18.30
N CYS A 53 -6.44 8.33 -19.32
CA CYS A 53 -6.99 7.14 -19.95
C CYS A 53 -6.65 5.89 -19.14
N LEU A 54 -7.69 5.18 -18.68
CA LEU A 54 -7.58 3.91 -17.97
C LEU A 54 -8.13 2.76 -18.81
N LYS A 55 -7.52 1.59 -18.67
CA LYS A 55 -8.05 0.35 -19.24
C LYS A 55 -9.22 -0.12 -18.38
N THR A 56 -10.39 -0.33 -18.99
CA THR A 56 -11.58 -0.88 -18.35
C THR A 56 -12.02 -2.16 -19.06
N ALA A 57 -13.04 -2.85 -18.54
CA ALA A 57 -13.62 -4.03 -19.21
C ALA A 57 -14.24 -3.69 -20.58
N GLU A 58 -14.70 -2.45 -20.77
CA GLU A 58 -15.30 -1.95 -22.01
C GLU A 58 -14.28 -1.29 -22.95
N GLY A 59 -12.99 -1.39 -22.63
CA GLY A 59 -11.90 -0.75 -23.35
C GLY A 59 -11.35 0.50 -22.66
N PRO A 60 -10.46 1.25 -23.32
CA PRO A 60 -9.91 2.48 -22.77
C PRO A 60 -10.98 3.56 -22.57
N LYS A 61 -11.08 4.11 -21.36
CA LYS A 61 -12.03 5.17 -21.01
C LYS A 61 -11.31 6.33 -20.32
N LEU A 62 -11.83 7.54 -20.53
CA LEU A 62 -11.37 8.71 -19.80
C LEU A 62 -11.85 8.61 -18.35
N ALA A 63 -10.94 8.76 -17.41
CA ALA A 63 -11.23 8.77 -15.99
C ALA A 63 -10.75 10.07 -15.34
N GLN A 64 -11.53 10.61 -14.40
CA GLN A 64 -11.16 11.79 -13.61
C GLN A 64 -10.80 11.38 -12.18
N CYS A 65 -9.71 11.94 -11.66
CA CYS A 65 -9.34 11.78 -10.25
C CYS A 65 -10.28 12.59 -9.37
N GLN A 66 -10.95 11.95 -8.42
CA GLN A 66 -11.84 12.63 -7.48
C GLN A 66 -11.89 11.93 -6.11
N MET A 67 -12.45 12.61 -5.11
CA MET A 67 -12.72 11.98 -3.81
C MET A 67 -13.99 11.15 -3.87
N GLU A 68 -13.90 9.90 -3.43
CA GLU A 68 -15.03 9.00 -3.22
C GLU A 68 -14.89 8.39 -1.82
N ILE A 69 -15.85 8.69 -0.94
CA ILE A 69 -15.88 8.19 0.45
C ILE A 69 -14.54 8.43 1.18
N ASN A 70 -14.05 9.68 1.16
CA ASN A 70 -12.78 10.10 1.80
C ASN A 70 -11.50 9.48 1.23
N VAL A 71 -11.56 8.81 0.08
CA VAL A 71 -10.40 8.24 -0.60
C VAL A 71 -10.32 8.79 -2.03
N MET A 72 -9.11 9.03 -2.54
CA MET A 72 -8.96 9.33 -3.97
C MET A 72 -9.26 8.10 -4.81
N SER A 73 -10.21 8.24 -5.72
CA SER A 73 -10.73 7.21 -6.61
C SER A 73 -10.80 7.71 -8.04
N TRP A 74 -10.88 6.79 -8.99
CA TRP A 74 -11.03 7.08 -10.40
C TRP A 74 -12.51 7.05 -10.79
N SER A 75 -13.06 8.20 -11.17
CA SER A 75 -14.38 8.27 -11.81
C SER A 75 -14.26 7.93 -13.28
N ILE A 76 -14.69 6.72 -13.66
CA ILE A 76 -14.76 6.33 -15.07
C ILE A 76 -15.89 7.11 -15.74
N THR A 77 -15.58 7.81 -16.83
CA THR A 77 -16.57 8.55 -17.61
C THR A 77 -16.99 7.74 -18.84
N GLU A 78 -18.12 8.10 -19.45
CA GLU A 78 -18.55 7.49 -20.73
C GLU A 78 -17.71 7.95 -21.92
N VAL A 79 -16.89 9.00 -21.74
CA VAL A 79 -16.07 9.59 -22.80
C VAL A 79 -14.93 8.63 -23.17
N PRO A 80 -14.79 8.26 -24.46
CA PRO A 80 -13.67 7.46 -24.93
C PRO A 80 -12.35 8.24 -24.81
N CYS A 81 -11.25 7.53 -24.85
CA CYS A 81 -9.93 8.16 -24.94
C CYS A 81 -9.79 8.94 -26.26
N PRO A 82 -9.17 10.13 -26.26
CA PRO A 82 -8.88 10.84 -27.50
C PRO A 82 -7.92 10.03 -28.37
N GLU A 83 -8.22 9.96 -29.67
CA GLU A 83 -7.31 9.41 -30.67
C GLU A 83 -6.14 10.40 -30.85
N THR A 84 -4.90 9.89 -30.81
CA THR A 84 -3.67 10.66 -31.06
C THR A 84 -3.38 10.84 -32.54
#